data_AF-A0A5B7C629-F1
#
_entry.id   AF-A0A5B7C629-F1
#
_cell.length_a   1.000
_cell.length_b   1.000
_cell.length_c   1.000
_cell.angle_alpha   90.00
_cell.angle_beta   90.00
_cell.angle_gamma   90.00
#
_symmetry.space_group_name_H-M   'P 1'
#
loop_
_entity.id
_entity.type
_entity.pdbx_description
1 polymer ?
#
loop_
_entity_poly.entity_id
_entity_poly.type
_entity_poly.pdbx_seq_one_letter_code
_entity_poly.pdbx_strand_id
1 'polypeptide(L)'
;LKSMISLSLPSPAKLIPPSLKPLNPSRRKFSSSQSLKNPNFEPLKNRLIRLANVGRFHQAISTLDLMTQHGLTPDLVTYSVLLKSCIRSRQFDLGKLIHSKLRESGLQLDSVVLNSLISLYSKSGDWVMANSIFETMGE
;
A
#
# COMPACT_ATOMS: atom_id res chain seq x y z
N LEU A 1 -57.43 -11.15 49.96
CA LEU A 1 -57.86 -10.62 48.65
C LEU A 1 -56.67 -10.68 47.69
N LYS A 2 -56.80 -11.42 46.57
CA LYS A 2 -56.03 -11.35 45.31
C LYS A 2 -54.49 -11.49 45.41
N SER A 3 -53.77 -12.23 44.58
CA SER A 3 -54.06 -13.16 43.50
C SER A 3 -52.69 -13.63 42.96
N MET A 4 -52.66 -14.86 42.45
CA MET A 4 -51.88 -15.31 41.29
C MET A 4 -50.37 -15.61 41.40
N ILE A 5 -50.16 -16.91 41.23
CA ILE A 5 -48.97 -17.68 40.88
C ILE A 5 -48.53 -17.33 39.44
N SER A 6 -47.23 -17.20 39.18
CA SER A 6 -46.64 -17.46 37.85
C SER A 6 -45.13 -17.69 38.00
N LEU A 7 -44.71 -18.96 38.04
CA LEU A 7 -44.09 -19.68 36.91
C LEU A 7 -42.68 -19.18 36.56
N SER A 8 -41.71 -19.92 37.11
CA SER A 8 -40.30 -19.93 36.74
C SER A 8 -40.10 -20.17 35.25
N LEU A 9 -39.28 -19.34 34.61
CA LEU A 9 -38.68 -19.61 33.32
C LEU A 9 -37.14 -19.65 33.50
N PRO A 10 -36.46 -20.73 33.08
CA PRO A 10 -35.00 -20.79 33.11
C PRO A 10 -34.41 -19.90 32.00
N SER A 11 -33.40 -19.09 32.35
CA SER A 11 -32.64 -18.30 31.37
C SER A 11 -31.91 -19.20 30.37
N PRO A 12 -31.90 -18.82 29.07
CA PRO A 12 -31.37 -19.65 28.00
C PRO A 12 -29.83 -19.75 28.03
N ALA A 13 -29.38 -20.88 27.49
CA ALA A 13 -28.05 -21.45 27.57
C ALA A 13 -26.90 -20.59 27.00
N LYS A 14 -25.72 -20.86 27.54
CA LYS A 14 -24.39 -20.50 27.03
C LYS A 14 -24.28 -20.75 25.52
N LEU A 15 -23.95 -19.71 24.76
CA LEU A 15 -23.18 -19.85 23.52
C LEU A 15 -21.84 -19.13 23.71
N ILE A 16 -20.78 -19.91 23.86
CA ILE A 16 -19.40 -19.47 23.75
C ILE A 16 -18.93 -19.91 22.36
N PRO A 17 -18.74 -19.01 21.38
CA PRO A 17 -17.94 -19.31 20.19
C PRO A 17 -16.44 -19.25 20.51
N PRO A 18 -15.60 -19.98 19.75
CA PRO A 18 -14.28 -20.40 20.17
C PRO A 18 -13.22 -19.30 20.09
N SER A 19 -12.27 -19.40 21.02
CA SER A 19 -10.99 -18.71 21.15
C SER A 19 -10.30 -18.38 19.81
N LEU A 20 -10.30 -17.10 19.41
CA LEU A 20 -9.32 -16.58 18.45
C LEU A 20 -8.01 -16.32 19.19
N LYS A 21 -7.10 -17.30 19.10
CA LYS A 21 -5.69 -17.12 19.48
C LYS A 21 -5.12 -15.92 18.72
N PRO A 22 -4.37 -15.00 19.36
CA PRO A 22 -3.62 -13.99 18.62
C PRO A 22 -2.59 -14.70 17.73
N LEU A 23 -2.70 -14.46 16.43
CA LEU A 23 -1.80 -14.99 15.42
C LEU A 23 -0.43 -14.36 15.61
N ASN A 24 0.52 -15.18 16.06
CA ASN A 24 1.92 -14.85 16.21
C ASN A 24 2.49 -14.44 14.82
N PRO A 25 3.10 -13.24 14.65
CA PRO A 25 3.72 -12.87 13.38
C PRO A 25 5.09 -13.55 13.25
N SER A 26 5.07 -14.84 12.95
CA SER A 26 6.26 -15.55 12.47
C SER A 26 6.60 -15.06 11.06
N ARG A 27 7.34 -13.94 11.01
CA ARG A 27 8.49 -13.67 10.14
C ARG A 27 8.57 -14.56 8.89
N ARG A 28 7.76 -14.27 7.85
CA ARG A 28 8.04 -14.78 6.50
C ARG A 28 9.22 -14.00 5.95
N LYS A 29 10.40 -14.61 6.03
CA LYS A 29 11.56 -14.24 5.22
C LYS A 29 11.12 -14.32 3.75
N PHE A 30 10.95 -13.17 3.10
CA PHE A 30 10.72 -13.12 1.67
C PHE A 30 12.07 -13.38 1.00
N SER A 31 12.31 -14.64 0.66
CA SER A 31 13.41 -14.96 -0.25
C SER A 31 13.08 -14.35 -1.60
N SER A 32 13.93 -13.42 -2.02
CA SER A 32 14.15 -13.04 -3.42
C SER A 32 13.89 -14.23 -4.37
N SER A 33 13.12 -13.99 -5.44
CA SER A 33 12.87 -14.87 -6.61
C SER A 33 11.58 -15.72 -6.70
N GLN A 34 10.42 -15.17 -6.35
CA GLN A 34 9.17 -15.60 -7.01
C GLN A 34 8.47 -14.41 -7.64
N SER A 35 8.90 -14.09 -8.87
CA SER A 35 8.10 -13.35 -9.83
C SER A 35 6.74 -14.05 -9.95
N LEU A 36 5.71 -13.37 -9.48
CA LEU A 36 4.32 -13.80 -9.56
C LEU A 36 3.94 -13.90 -11.04
N LYS A 37 3.96 -15.10 -11.61
CA LYS A 37 3.36 -15.42 -12.92
C LYS A 37 1.83 -15.39 -12.82
N ASN A 38 1.26 -14.27 -12.38
CA ASN A 38 -0.16 -14.02 -12.54
C ASN A 38 -0.36 -13.45 -13.96
N PRO A 39 -1.12 -14.09 -14.85
CA PRO A 39 -1.30 -13.64 -16.23
C PRO A 39 -1.90 -12.23 -16.36
N ASN A 40 -2.52 -11.70 -15.30
CA ASN A 40 -3.03 -10.33 -15.25
C ASN A 40 -2.01 -9.30 -14.73
N PHE A 41 -0.88 -9.72 -14.14
CA PHE A 41 0.11 -8.82 -13.54
C PHE A 41 0.91 -8.03 -14.59
N GLU A 42 1.53 -8.73 -15.53
CA GLU A 42 2.36 -8.10 -16.57
C GLU A 42 1.56 -7.13 -17.46
N PRO A 43 0.33 -7.44 -17.93
CA PRO A 43 -0.48 -6.48 -18.68
C PRO A 43 -0.84 -5.22 -17.88
N LEU A 44 -1.18 -5.36 -16.59
CA LEU A 44 -1.54 -4.22 -15.74
C LEU A 44 -0.32 -3.34 -15.43
N LYS A 45 0.84 -3.94 -15.13
CA LYS A 45 2.12 -3.24 -14.95
C LYS A 45 2.51 -2.45 -16.20
N ASN A 46 2.46 -3.09 -17.38
CA ASN A 46 2.78 -2.43 -18.65
C ASN A 46 1.82 -1.29 -18.98
N ARG A 47 0.52 -1.48 -18.74
CA ARG A 47 -0.49 -0.44 -18.90
C ARG A 47 -0.20 0.75 -17.98
N LEU A 48 0.11 0.49 -16.71
CA LEU A 48 0.42 1.52 -15.71
C LEU A 48 1.65 2.34 -16.13
N ILE A 49 2.75 1.68 -16.49
CA ILE A 49 3.99 2.33 -16.93
C ILE A 49 3.73 3.20 -18.16
N ARG A 50 2.98 2.69 -19.14
CA ARG A 50 2.60 3.45 -20.33
C ARG A 50 1.78 4.69 -19.98
N LEU A 51 0.76 4.55 -19.14
CA LEU A 51 -0.10 5.66 -18.72
C LEU A 51 0.69 6.73 -17.96
N ALA A 52 1.62 6.30 -17.10
CA ALA A 52 2.52 7.19 -16.39
C ALA A 52 3.37 8.00 -17.36
N ASN A 53 4.01 7.35 -18.35
CA ASN A 53 4.90 8.02 -19.30
C ASN A 53 4.19 9.04 -20.20
N VAL A 54 2.94 8.74 -20.60
CA VAL A 54 2.07 9.63 -21.39
C VAL A 54 1.45 10.75 -20.54
N GLY A 55 1.62 10.72 -19.21
CA GLY A 55 1.06 11.72 -18.30
C GLY A 55 -0.43 11.52 -17.97
N ARG A 56 -1.01 10.35 -18.29
CA ARG A 56 -2.37 9.97 -17.88
C ARG A 56 -2.36 9.43 -16.44
N PHE A 57 -1.95 10.30 -15.55
CA PHE A 57 -1.67 10.05 -14.14
C PHE A 57 -2.84 9.46 -13.34
N HIS A 58 -4.04 10.02 -13.51
CA HIS A 58 -5.23 9.51 -12.83
C HIS A 58 -5.50 8.05 -13.20
N GLN A 59 -5.41 7.72 -14.49
CA GLN A 59 -5.59 6.34 -14.96
C GLN A 59 -4.46 5.41 -14.48
N ALA A 60 -3.23 5.92 -14.40
CA ALA A 60 -2.10 5.16 -13.88
C ALA A 60 -2.34 4.78 -12.41
N ILE A 61 -2.85 5.70 -11.59
CA ILE A 61 -3.19 5.41 -10.18
C ILE A 61 -4.39 4.50 -10.06
N SER A 62 -5.45 4.70 -10.84
CA SER A 62 -6.57 3.75 -10.85
C SER A 62 -6.10 2.33 -11.22
N THR A 63 -5.09 2.20 -12.10
CA THR A 63 -4.48 0.91 -12.43
C THR A 63 -3.63 0.37 -11.27
N LEU A 64 -2.89 1.23 -10.55
CA LEU A 64 -2.15 0.86 -9.34
C LEU A 64 -3.08 0.35 -8.23
N ASP A 65 -4.22 1.00 -8.04
CA ASP A 65 -5.25 0.61 -7.08
C ASP A 65 -5.89 -0.70 -7.46
N LEU A 66 -6.20 -0.89 -8.75
CA LEU A 66 -6.73 -2.14 -9.27
C LEU A 66 -5.75 -3.30 -9.05
N MET A 67 -4.45 -3.10 -9.27
CA MET A 67 -3.43 -4.11 -8.96
C MET A 67 -3.50 -4.50 -7.48
N THR A 68 -3.52 -3.51 -6.58
CA THR A 68 -3.59 -3.73 -5.13
C THR A 68 -4.88 -4.48 -4.72
N GLN A 69 -6.03 -4.12 -5.31
CA GLN A 69 -7.32 -4.78 -5.08
C GLN A 69 -7.34 -6.24 -5.53
N HIS A 70 -6.62 -6.57 -6.59
CA HIS A 70 -6.44 -7.95 -7.06
C HIS A 70 -5.38 -8.74 -6.27
N GLY A 71 -4.85 -8.19 -5.17
CA GLY A 71 -3.79 -8.82 -4.37
C GLY A 71 -2.44 -8.83 -5.08
N LEU A 72 -2.26 -8.01 -6.12
CA LEU A 72 -0.98 -7.84 -6.80
C LEU A 72 -0.22 -6.71 -6.13
N THR A 73 1.00 -6.98 -5.68
CA THR A 73 1.91 -5.97 -5.14
C THR A 73 2.72 -5.33 -6.26
N PRO A 74 2.57 -4.03 -6.53
CA PRO A 74 3.46 -3.31 -7.44
C PRO A 74 4.90 -3.37 -6.92
N ASP A 75 5.88 -3.46 -7.82
CA ASP A 75 7.30 -3.51 -7.44
C ASP A 75 7.93 -2.11 -7.35
N LEU A 76 9.14 -2.04 -6.76
CA LEU A 76 9.89 -0.77 -6.64
C LEU A 76 10.15 -0.12 -8.00
N VAL A 77 10.32 -0.91 -9.06
CA VAL A 77 10.49 -0.42 -10.43
C VAL A 77 9.25 0.35 -10.88
N THR A 78 8.07 -0.18 -10.62
CA THR A 78 6.78 0.47 -10.94
C THR A 78 6.66 1.82 -10.21
N TYR A 79 6.97 1.86 -8.92
CA TYR A 79 6.96 3.11 -8.15
C TYR A 79 8.01 4.11 -8.63
N SER A 80 9.22 3.67 -8.96
CA SER A 80 10.28 4.54 -9.50
C SER A 80 9.84 5.23 -10.80
N VAL A 81 9.22 4.48 -11.72
CA VAL A 81 8.70 5.04 -12.97
C VAL A 81 7.60 6.06 -12.71
N LEU A 82 6.64 5.74 -11.83
CA LEU A 82 5.57 6.65 -11.46
C LEU A 82 6.11 7.96 -10.87
N LEU A 83 7.01 7.87 -9.89
CA LEU A 83 7.63 9.04 -9.25
C LEU A 83 8.39 9.90 -10.25
N LYS A 84 9.25 9.29 -11.09
CA LYS A 84 9.99 10.01 -12.13
C LYS A 84 9.07 10.72 -13.11
N SER A 85 7.96 10.09 -13.50
CA SER A 85 6.98 10.73 -14.37
C SER A 85 6.30 11.91 -13.70
N CYS A 86 5.89 11.77 -12.43
CA CYS A 86 5.31 12.88 -11.66
C CYS A 86 6.26 14.07 -11.56
N ILE A 87 7.54 13.80 -11.26
CA ILE A 87 8.59 14.82 -11.16
C ILE A 87 8.76 15.56 -12.49
N ARG A 88 8.87 14.82 -13.60
CA ARG A 88 9.05 15.39 -14.95
C ARG A 88 7.85 16.24 -15.38
N SER A 89 6.65 15.82 -15.03
CA SER A 89 5.41 16.53 -15.35
C SER A 89 4.99 17.56 -14.29
N ARG A 90 5.81 17.79 -13.25
CA ARG A 90 5.51 18.69 -12.12
C ARG A 90 4.20 18.37 -11.37
N GLN A 91 3.74 17.13 -11.43
CA GLN A 91 2.56 16.66 -10.70
C GLN A 91 2.96 16.22 -9.28
N PHE A 92 3.37 17.17 -8.45
CA PHE A 92 3.97 16.88 -7.14
C PHE A 92 2.98 16.28 -6.13
N ASP A 93 1.74 16.78 -6.08
CA ASP A 93 0.70 16.25 -5.20
C ASP A 93 0.42 14.77 -5.48
N LEU A 94 0.49 14.41 -6.76
CA LEU A 94 0.37 13.04 -7.19
C LEU A 94 1.53 12.17 -6.73
N GLY A 95 2.76 12.69 -6.86
CA GLY A 95 3.94 12.02 -6.33
C GLY A 95 3.84 11.79 -4.82
N LYS A 96 3.28 12.74 -4.08
CA LYS A 96 3.04 12.61 -2.62
C LYS A 96 1.99 11.52 -2.32
N LEU A 97 0.94 11.42 -3.13
CA LEU A 97 -0.02 10.31 -3.03
C LEU A 97 0.64 8.95 -3.32
N ILE A 98 1.49 8.88 -4.34
CA ILE A 98 2.26 7.67 -4.66
C ILE A 98 3.20 7.29 -3.50
N HIS A 99 3.83 8.28 -2.84
CA HIS A 99 4.64 8.03 -1.65
C HIS A 99 3.81 7.45 -0.49
N SER A 100 2.59 7.92 -0.25
CA SER A 100 1.69 7.32 0.75
C SER A 100 1.42 5.84 0.45
N LYS A 101 1.04 5.53 -0.80
CA LYS A 101 0.79 4.16 -1.25
C LYS A 101 2.04 3.27 -1.13
N LEU A 102 3.21 3.83 -1.39
CA LEU A 102 4.48 3.13 -1.23
C LEU A 102 4.75 2.80 0.25
N ARG A 103 4.48 3.72 1.18
CA ARG A 103 4.58 3.45 2.63
C ARG A 103 3.62 2.36 3.08
N GLU A 104 2.39 2.37 2.56
CA GLU A 104 1.36 1.37 2.86
C GLU A 104 1.71 -0.03 2.30
N SER A 105 2.51 -0.10 1.23
CA SER A 105 2.91 -1.37 0.62
C SER A 105 3.85 -2.22 1.47
N GLY A 106 4.51 -1.63 2.48
CA GLY A 106 5.47 -2.32 3.34
C GLY A 106 6.76 -2.75 2.62
N LEU A 107 7.00 -2.28 1.38
CA LEU A 107 8.22 -2.55 0.64
C LEU A 107 9.42 -1.86 1.30
N GLN A 108 10.53 -2.59 1.40
CA GLN A 108 11.81 -1.98 1.76
C GLN A 108 12.31 -1.15 0.57
N LEU A 109 12.51 0.15 0.80
CA LEU A 109 12.89 1.07 -0.27
C LEU A 109 14.37 0.95 -0.59
N ASP A 110 14.69 0.99 -1.88
CA ASP A 110 16.06 1.07 -2.36
C ASP A 110 16.50 2.54 -2.56
N SER A 111 17.79 2.74 -2.78
CA SER A 111 18.36 4.06 -3.04
C SER A 111 17.75 4.74 -4.26
N VAL A 112 17.28 3.99 -5.26
CA VAL A 112 16.69 4.55 -6.49
C VAL A 112 15.34 5.22 -6.18
N VAL A 113 14.50 4.56 -5.39
CA VAL A 113 13.21 5.10 -4.97
C VAL A 113 13.40 6.23 -3.96
N LEU A 114 14.30 6.08 -2.98
CA LEU A 114 14.60 7.14 -2.01
C LEU A 114 15.10 8.42 -2.68
N ASN A 115 16.05 8.31 -3.62
CA ASN A 115 16.52 9.45 -4.42
C ASN A 115 15.39 10.11 -5.23
N SER A 116 14.47 9.30 -5.78
CA SER A 116 13.30 9.82 -6.50
C SER A 116 12.38 10.61 -5.56
N LEU A 117 12.16 10.13 -4.33
CA LEU A 117 11.37 10.84 -3.32
C LEU A 117 12.04 12.14 -2.87
N ILE A 118 13.36 12.13 -2.62
CA ILE A 118 14.12 13.36 -2.28
C ILE A 118 13.94 14.39 -3.40
N SER A 119 14.09 13.98 -4.65
CA SER A 119 13.90 14.85 -5.81
C SER A 119 12.47 15.41 -5.90
N LEU A 120 11.46 14.56 -5.65
CA LEU A 120 10.06 14.95 -5.61
C LEU A 120 9.82 16.05 -4.56
N TYR A 121 10.21 15.79 -3.31
CA TYR A 121 9.94 16.69 -2.20
C TYR A 121 10.72 18.01 -2.33
N SER A 122 11.99 17.94 -2.73
CA SER A 122 12.82 19.11 -3.04
C SER A 122 12.17 20.01 -4.09
N LYS A 123 11.72 19.42 -5.21
CA LYS A 123 11.08 20.19 -6.30
C LYS A 123 9.69 20.69 -5.95
N SER A 124 9.01 20.07 -4.99
CA SER A 124 7.73 20.54 -4.45
C SER A 124 7.86 21.65 -3.40
N GLY A 125 9.10 21.99 -3.00
CA GLY A 125 9.38 22.99 -1.96
C GLY A 125 9.29 22.48 -0.52
N ASP A 126 9.07 21.18 -0.33
CA ASP A 126 8.95 20.53 0.98
C ASP A 126 10.32 19.95 1.38
N TRP A 127 11.22 20.86 1.75
CA TRP A 127 12.61 20.54 2.09
C TRP A 127 12.74 19.73 3.37
N VAL A 128 11.79 19.89 4.31
CA VAL A 128 11.77 19.15 5.57
C VAL A 128 11.61 17.66 5.30
N MET A 129 10.65 17.30 4.44
CA MET A 129 10.45 15.90 4.06
C MET A 129 11.60 15.35 3.22
N ALA A 130 12.16 16.15 2.31
CA ALA A 130 13.32 15.75 1.52
C ALA A 130 14.53 15.42 2.42
N ASN A 131 14.82 16.27 3.41
CA ASN A 131 15.91 16.05 4.36
C ASN A 131 15.65 14.84 5.27
N SER A 132 14.43 14.68 5.78
CA SER A 132 14.06 13.51 6.59
C SER A 132 14.31 12.20 5.84
N ILE A 133 13.94 12.12 4.56
CA ILE A 133 14.21 10.92 3.74
C ILE A 133 15.72 10.73 3.53
N PHE A 134 16.47 11.80 3.28
CA PHE A 134 17.93 11.71 3.12
C PHE A 134 18.62 11.18 4.38
N GLU A 135 18.19 11.61 5.56
CA GLU A 135 18.72 11.12 6.84
C GLU A 135 18.48 9.61 7.02
N THR A 136 17.34 9.07 6.57
CA THR A 136 17.08 7.62 6.61
C THR A 136 17.99 6.78 5.71
N MET A 137 18.75 7.40 4.79
CA MET A 137 19.71 6.68 3.92
C MET A 137 21.06 6.42 4.60
N GLY A 138 21.36 7.12 5.70
CA GLY A 138 22.62 6.99 6.44
C GLY A 138 22.58 5.94 7.57
N GLU A 139 21.42 5.32 7.81
CA GLU A 139 21.21 4.23 8.77
C GLU A 139 21.35 2.84 8.10
#